data_AF-A0A4U0HE92-F1
#
_entry.id   AF-A0A4U0HE92-F1
#
_cell.length_a   1.000
_cell.length_b   1.000
_cell.length_c   1.000
_cell.angle_alpha   90.00
_cell.angle_beta   90.00
_cell.angle_gamma   90.00
#
_symmetry.space_group_name_H-M   'P 1'
#
loop_
_entity.id
_entity.type
_entity.pdbx_description
1 polymer ?
#
loop_
_entity_poly.entity_id
_entity_poly.type
_entity_poly.pdbx_seq_one_letter_code
_entity_poly.pdbx_strand_id
1 'polypeptide(L)'
;MSTRLIVALASVAAAVGITVFGGQPAAAVPVAIPAAPAYAAPVIHGSSLDSYPWEPAKKVTVWHDPSSATFRIALQKKSGTGWKTVASKALGQRGKTTLGYKMAKEGTVQLRIAATEGGKTLSASPAQKVTWQRSRSVVNHRYSNYTKPFAEADGKVAAGDQARHGLYVWTGRSARTGALQMRKNGQWVTVQKLAWKKKSSGIPPLVIAKTPKTKSNVSRKYRIVVNASAYEKGWTSKTGTVRHENPRSYTGYRKLSYDYMKKYCPNQIITVKKGGSESTAHSGSLRIEMAPGYQGSQHKAIALHECAHIITFRLYGNDLEAMDRRLNKIFKTNNGVEMVADCMAYRMGADRNAAVNWYTQDCKGARGTAARDILAGRKP
;
A
#
# COMPACT_ATOMS: atom_id res chain seq x y z
N MET A 1 -4.34 27.41 -50.13
CA MET A 1 -5.75 27.01 -49.96
C MET A 1 -6.04 26.97 -48.47
N SER A 2 -6.88 27.77 -47.81
CA SER A 2 -7.62 28.98 -48.15
C SER A 2 -7.88 29.70 -46.79
N THR A 3 -7.64 31.01 -46.76
CA THR A 3 -8.46 32.11 -46.17
C THR A 3 -8.98 31.98 -44.72
N ARG A 4 -8.38 32.70 -43.74
CA ARG A 4 -8.80 33.98 -43.10
C ARG A 4 -10.25 34.08 -42.61
N LEU A 5 -10.44 34.47 -41.33
CA LEU A 5 -11.50 35.41 -40.93
C LEU A 5 -10.97 36.38 -39.86
N ILE A 6 -11.00 37.67 -40.22
CA ILE A 6 -10.78 38.87 -39.42
C ILE A 6 -12.18 39.40 -39.07
N VAL A 7 -12.41 39.86 -37.84
CA VAL A 7 -13.50 40.79 -37.54
C VAL A 7 -12.96 41.91 -36.67
N ALA A 8 -13.01 43.12 -37.23
CA ALA A 8 -12.91 44.41 -36.58
C ALA A 8 -14.13 45.24 -37.02
N LEU A 9 -14.73 46.02 -36.11
CA LEU A 9 -15.69 47.14 -36.27
C LEU A 9 -16.36 47.33 -34.89
N ALA A 10 -16.70 48.51 -34.37
CA ALA A 10 -16.63 49.88 -34.85
C ALA A 10 -16.72 50.83 -33.64
N SER A 11 -16.14 52.02 -33.80
CA SER A 11 -16.30 53.20 -32.95
C SER A 11 -17.67 53.85 -33.18
N VAL A 12 -18.30 54.40 -32.12
CA VAL A 12 -19.32 55.45 -32.27
C VAL A 12 -19.03 56.53 -31.23
N ALA A 13 -18.68 57.72 -31.74
CA ALA A 13 -18.68 58.96 -31.00
C ALA A 13 -20.08 59.59 -31.13
N ALA A 14 -20.59 60.15 -30.03
CA ALA A 14 -21.71 61.08 -30.07
C ALA A 14 -21.31 62.34 -29.28
N ALA A 15 -21.09 63.41 -30.03
CA ALA A 15 -20.98 64.76 -29.52
C ALA A 15 -22.37 65.37 -29.44
N VAL A 16 -22.73 65.97 -28.30
CA VAL A 16 -23.84 66.92 -28.20
C VAL A 16 -23.27 68.16 -27.54
N GLY A 17 -23.21 69.25 -28.31
CA GLY A 17 -22.88 70.58 -27.83
C GLY A 17 -24.13 71.26 -27.29
N ILE A 18 -23.97 71.96 -26.17
CA ILE A 18 -24.88 73.01 -25.72
C ILE A 18 -24.01 74.22 -25.33
N THR A 19 -24.31 75.35 -25.96
CA THR A 19 -23.65 76.65 -25.75
C THR A 19 -24.46 77.55 -24.82
N VAL A 20 -23.72 78.19 -23.89
CA VAL A 20 -23.88 79.56 -23.35
C VAL A 20 -24.92 79.78 -22.23
N PHE A 21 -24.44 80.22 -21.05
CA PHE A 21 -24.57 81.61 -20.56
C PHE A 21 -23.51 81.89 -19.49
N GLY A 22 -22.78 83.00 -19.67
CA GLY A 22 -21.77 83.49 -18.74
C GLY A 22 -22.40 84.18 -17.54
N GLY A 23 -22.11 83.65 -16.35
CA GLY A 23 -22.22 84.34 -15.08
C GLY A 23 -20.91 84.11 -14.33
N GLN A 24 -20.21 85.19 -14.00
CA GLN A 24 -18.94 85.20 -13.29
C GLN A 24 -19.17 84.71 -11.84
N PRO A 25 -18.70 83.52 -11.41
CA PRO A 25 -18.80 83.11 -10.02
C PRO A 25 -17.66 83.75 -9.22
N ALA A 26 -18.00 84.25 -8.04
CA ALA A 26 -17.06 84.75 -7.05
C ALA A 26 -15.91 83.75 -6.80
N ALA A 27 -14.71 84.28 -6.56
CA ALA A 27 -13.52 83.51 -6.24
C ALA A 27 -13.82 82.49 -5.13
N ALA A 28 -13.84 81.21 -5.49
CA ALA A 28 -14.00 80.12 -4.55
C ALA A 28 -12.81 80.11 -3.58
N VAL A 29 -13.08 80.36 -2.31
CA VAL A 29 -12.13 80.09 -1.23
C VAL A 29 -11.76 78.60 -1.31
N PRO A 30 -10.47 78.22 -1.39
CA PRO A 30 -10.09 76.82 -1.44
C PRO A 30 -10.55 76.14 -0.15
N VAL A 31 -11.59 75.31 -0.26
CA VAL A 31 -11.99 74.38 0.78
C VAL A 31 -10.89 73.34 0.86
N ALA A 32 -10.04 73.43 1.88
CA ALA A 32 -9.16 72.35 2.26
C ALA A 32 -10.04 71.17 2.67
N ILE A 33 -10.28 70.24 1.74
CA ILE A 33 -10.86 68.94 2.07
C ILE A 33 -9.83 68.28 3.00
N PRO A 34 -10.12 68.06 4.29
CA PRO A 34 -9.19 67.35 5.15
C PRO A 34 -8.92 66.01 4.48
N ALA A 35 -7.63 65.70 4.25
CA ALA A 35 -7.23 64.39 3.79
C ALA A 35 -7.95 63.37 4.68
N ALA A 36 -8.73 62.48 4.06
CA ALA A 36 -9.39 61.41 4.80
C ALA A 36 -8.34 60.79 5.73
N PRO A 37 -8.65 60.60 7.03
CA PRO A 37 -7.67 60.14 7.99
C PRO A 37 -7.01 58.90 7.39
N ALA A 38 -5.69 58.94 7.25
CA ALA A 38 -4.93 57.78 6.80
C ALA A 38 -5.21 56.68 7.81
N TYR A 39 -6.16 55.80 7.49
CA TYR A 39 -6.54 54.70 8.36
C TYR A 39 -5.26 53.94 8.67
N ALA A 40 -4.86 53.94 9.95
CA ALA A 40 -3.69 53.23 10.40
C ALA A 40 -3.84 51.79 9.92
N ALA A 41 -2.89 51.34 9.10
CA ALA A 41 -3.01 50.05 8.47
C ALA A 41 -3.18 48.97 9.56
N PRO A 42 -4.14 48.06 9.43
CA PRO A 42 -4.46 47.12 10.50
C PRO A 42 -3.21 46.32 10.88
N VAL A 43 -2.92 46.29 12.18
CA VAL A 43 -1.80 45.52 12.71
C VAL A 43 -2.17 44.05 12.65
N ILE A 44 -1.43 43.29 11.84
CA ILE A 44 -1.62 41.85 11.68
C ILE A 44 -0.70 41.15 12.67
N HIS A 45 -1.26 40.62 13.75
CA HIS A 45 -0.53 39.74 14.66
C HIS A 45 -0.60 38.30 14.12
N GLY A 46 0.47 37.86 13.46
CA GLY A 46 0.52 36.55 12.79
C GLY A 46 0.68 35.39 13.78
N SER A 47 -0.09 34.31 13.58
CA SER A 47 0.30 32.98 14.10
C SER A 47 1.31 32.32 13.17
N SER A 48 2.05 31.35 13.69
CA SER A 48 2.76 30.36 12.88
C SER A 48 1.80 29.66 11.91
N LEU A 49 2.33 29.17 10.79
CA LEU A 49 1.64 28.21 9.94
C LEU A 49 1.43 26.91 10.72
N ASP A 50 0.22 26.74 11.25
CA ASP A 50 -0.17 25.54 11.98
C ASP A 50 -0.52 24.45 10.97
N SER A 51 0.48 23.69 10.57
CA SER A 51 0.27 22.47 9.79
C SER A 51 1.45 21.54 9.89
N TYR A 52 1.18 20.24 9.87
CA TYR A 52 2.26 19.28 9.79
C TYR A 52 2.94 19.34 8.41
N PRO A 53 4.27 19.08 8.33
CA PRO A 53 5.02 19.14 7.07
C PRO A 53 4.46 18.25 5.94
N TRP A 54 3.77 17.16 6.30
CA TRP A 54 3.20 16.19 5.35
C TRP A 54 1.79 16.55 4.87
N GLU A 55 1.13 17.56 5.45
CA GLU A 55 -0.21 17.96 5.03
C GLU A 55 -0.13 18.95 3.87
N PRO A 56 -0.85 18.68 2.76
CA PRO A 56 -0.92 19.62 1.64
C PRO A 56 -1.75 20.86 1.99
N ALA A 57 -2.67 20.75 2.95
CA ALA A 57 -3.46 21.86 3.46
C ALA A 57 -2.68 22.58 4.56
N LYS A 58 -2.51 23.89 4.39
CA LYS A 58 -1.79 24.78 5.29
C LYS A 58 -2.79 25.76 5.87
N LYS A 59 -2.82 25.89 7.19
CA LYS A 59 -3.71 26.81 7.88
C LYS A 59 -2.88 27.92 8.50
N VAL A 60 -3.41 29.13 8.44
CA VAL A 60 -2.82 30.32 9.05
C VAL A 60 -3.91 30.95 9.89
N THR A 61 -3.64 31.17 11.18
CA THR A 61 -4.57 31.84 12.07
C THR A 61 -4.08 33.28 12.27
N VAL A 62 -4.98 34.22 12.03
CA VAL A 62 -4.67 35.64 12.10
C VAL A 62 -5.50 36.24 13.21
N TRP A 63 -4.82 36.93 14.13
CA TRP A 63 -5.47 37.79 15.09
C TRP A 63 -5.63 39.17 14.46
N HIS A 64 -6.84 39.71 14.59
CA HIS A 64 -7.19 41.01 14.03
C HIS A 64 -8.05 41.78 15.03
N ASP A 65 -7.82 43.09 15.10
CA ASP A 65 -8.65 44.02 15.85
C ASP A 65 -9.78 44.55 14.96
N PRO A 66 -10.92 44.99 15.56
CA PRO A 66 -12.01 45.55 14.81
C PRO A 66 -11.63 46.97 14.41
N SER A 67 -11.69 47.31 13.11
CA SER A 67 -11.60 48.74 12.75
C SER A 67 -12.32 49.17 11.48
N SER A 68 -13.08 48.28 10.82
CA SER A 68 -13.92 48.63 9.66
C SER A 68 -14.54 47.37 9.04
N ALA A 69 -15.81 47.46 8.63
CA ALA A 69 -16.53 46.39 7.94
C ALA A 69 -16.08 46.17 6.48
N THR A 70 -15.25 47.07 5.92
CA THR A 70 -14.93 47.11 4.49
C THR A 70 -13.67 46.33 4.12
N PHE A 71 -12.77 46.04 5.06
CA PHE A 71 -11.54 45.31 4.77
C PHE A 71 -11.67 43.79 4.90
N ARG A 72 -10.85 43.08 4.13
CA ARG A 72 -10.74 41.61 4.13
C ARG A 72 -9.33 41.21 4.49
N ILE A 73 -9.18 40.09 5.21
CA ILE A 73 -7.87 39.42 5.30
C ILE A 73 -7.77 38.43 4.16
N ALA A 74 -6.69 38.53 3.41
CA ALA A 74 -6.35 37.68 2.29
C ALA A 74 -5.07 36.89 2.60
N LEU A 75 -5.09 35.59 2.32
CA LEU A 75 -3.89 34.79 2.20
C LEU A 75 -3.43 34.90 0.75
N GLN A 76 -2.22 35.41 0.54
CA GLN A 76 -1.63 35.61 -0.77
C GLN A 76 -0.45 34.66 -0.99
N LYS A 77 -0.35 34.13 -2.21
CA LYS A 77 0.76 33.30 -2.68
C LYS A 77 1.60 34.08 -3.69
N LYS A 78 2.92 34.05 -3.57
CA LYS A 78 3.82 34.64 -4.57
C LYS A 78 3.70 33.92 -5.91
N SER A 79 3.58 34.68 -7.00
CA SER A 79 3.46 34.21 -8.37
C SER A 79 4.23 35.14 -9.30
N GLY A 80 5.41 34.70 -9.75
CA GLY A 80 6.36 35.58 -10.45
C GLY A 80 6.85 36.71 -9.53
N THR A 81 6.77 37.94 -10.03
CA THR A 81 7.07 39.16 -9.26
C THR A 81 5.89 39.61 -8.38
N GLY A 82 4.68 39.08 -8.62
CA GLY A 82 3.45 39.52 -7.96
C GLY A 82 2.93 38.57 -6.87
N TRP A 83 1.81 38.98 -6.26
CA TRP A 83 1.10 38.24 -5.23
C TRP A 83 -0.34 37.96 -5.66
N LYS A 84 -0.78 36.70 -5.54
CA LYS A 84 -2.14 36.27 -5.89
C LYS A 84 -2.91 35.84 -4.64
N THR A 85 -4.09 36.40 -4.43
CA THR A 85 -5.00 35.94 -3.36
C THR A 85 -5.45 34.50 -3.61
N VAL A 86 -5.25 33.64 -2.62
CA VAL A 86 -5.64 32.21 -2.67
C VAL A 86 -6.74 31.85 -1.67
N ALA A 87 -6.94 32.68 -0.66
CA ALA A 87 -8.10 32.65 0.23
C ALA A 87 -8.34 34.07 0.75
N SER A 88 -9.60 34.43 1.01
CA SER A 88 -9.91 35.68 1.71
C SER A 88 -11.15 35.52 2.58
N LYS A 89 -11.24 36.30 3.65
CA LYS A 89 -12.44 36.36 4.49
C LYS A 89 -12.70 37.80 4.90
N ALA A 90 -13.98 38.20 4.85
CA ALA A 90 -14.41 39.44 5.47
C ALA A 90 -14.23 39.33 6.99
N LEU A 91 -13.84 40.41 7.62
CA LEU A 91 -13.72 40.44 9.07
C LEU A 91 -15.05 40.87 9.70
N GLY A 92 -15.38 40.20 10.80
CA GLY A 92 -16.47 40.61 11.68
C GLY A 92 -15.90 41.36 12.87
N GLN A 93 -16.43 41.08 14.07
CA GLN A 93 -15.87 41.60 15.32
C GLN A 93 -14.44 41.07 15.58
N ARG A 94 -13.74 41.75 16.50
CA ARG A 94 -12.41 41.38 17.02
C ARG A 94 -12.28 39.87 17.22
N GLY A 95 -11.18 39.27 16.77
CA GLY A 95 -10.93 37.86 17.08
C GLY A 95 -9.91 37.15 16.21
N LYS A 96 -10.12 35.84 16.03
CA LYS A 96 -9.28 34.96 15.22
C LYS A 96 -9.97 34.61 13.91
N THR A 97 -9.22 34.70 12.81
CA THR A 97 -9.64 34.18 11.52
C THR A 97 -8.63 33.16 11.01
N THR A 98 -9.10 31.97 10.65
CA THR A 98 -8.25 30.96 10.00
C THR A 98 -8.47 30.98 8.50
N LEU A 99 -7.37 31.07 7.75
CA LEU A 99 -7.33 30.94 6.29
C LEU A 99 -6.60 29.66 5.91
N GLY A 100 -7.07 29.00 4.86
CA GLY A 100 -6.50 27.75 4.36
C GLY A 100 -5.93 27.91 2.96
N TYR A 101 -4.77 27.29 2.72
CA TYR A 101 -4.23 27.10 1.37
C TYR A 101 -3.86 25.63 1.16
N LYS A 102 -4.41 25.01 0.11
CA LYS A 102 -4.10 23.63 -0.27
C LYS A 102 -3.10 23.62 -1.42
N MET A 103 -1.91 23.10 -1.17
CA MET A 103 -0.89 22.92 -2.19
C MET A 103 -1.30 21.84 -3.19
N ALA A 104 -1.24 22.16 -4.48
CA ALA A 104 -1.61 21.23 -5.55
C ALA A 104 -0.51 20.21 -5.88
N LYS A 105 0.77 20.58 -5.64
CA LYS A 105 1.97 19.76 -5.90
C LYS A 105 2.97 19.94 -4.77
N GLU A 106 3.80 18.92 -4.55
CA GLU A 106 4.93 18.97 -3.60
C GLU A 106 5.87 20.11 -4.00
N GLY A 107 6.51 20.74 -3.01
CA GLY A 107 7.45 21.83 -3.22
C GLY A 107 7.34 22.91 -2.14
N THR A 108 7.90 24.07 -2.45
CA THR A 108 7.92 25.23 -1.55
C THR A 108 7.20 26.40 -2.22
N VAL A 109 6.33 27.07 -1.46
CA VAL A 109 5.70 28.34 -1.88
C VAL A 109 6.03 29.43 -0.88
N GLN A 110 5.91 30.68 -1.30
CA GLN A 110 5.92 31.81 -0.38
C GLN A 110 4.49 32.30 -0.18
N LEU A 111 4.06 32.35 1.07
CA LEU A 111 2.75 32.86 1.48
C LEU A 111 2.94 34.13 2.31
N ARG A 112 1.98 35.05 2.24
CA ARG A 112 1.86 36.16 3.17
C ARG A 112 0.39 36.43 3.48
N ILE A 113 0.14 37.06 4.61
CA ILE A 113 -1.17 37.60 4.95
C ILE A 113 -1.21 39.05 4.47
N ALA A 114 -2.32 39.48 3.89
CA ALA A 114 -2.53 40.87 3.51
C ALA A 114 -3.92 41.34 3.98
N ALA A 115 -3.99 42.57 4.48
CA ALA A 115 -5.26 43.29 4.59
C ALA A 115 -5.54 43.97 3.25
N THR A 116 -6.76 43.81 2.74
CA THR A 116 -7.17 44.33 1.43
C THR A 116 -8.50 45.04 1.47
N GLU A 117 -8.63 46.12 0.72
CA GLU A 117 -9.86 46.89 0.55
C GLU A 117 -9.96 47.37 -0.91
N GLY A 118 -11.13 47.22 -1.54
CA GLY A 118 -11.32 47.60 -2.95
C GLY A 118 -10.31 46.96 -3.93
N GLY A 119 -9.78 45.78 -3.60
CA GLY A 119 -8.73 45.10 -4.37
C GLY A 119 -7.30 45.60 -4.14
N LYS A 120 -7.10 46.67 -3.37
CA LYS A 120 -5.78 47.20 -2.98
C LYS A 120 -5.29 46.52 -1.71
N THR A 121 -3.98 46.27 -1.61
CA THR A 121 -3.34 45.80 -0.37
C THR A 121 -3.01 47.01 0.51
N LEU A 122 -3.57 47.04 1.73
CA LEU A 122 -3.34 48.09 2.72
C LEU A 122 -2.09 47.80 3.55
N SER A 123 -1.96 46.56 4.03
CA SER A 123 -0.79 46.06 4.75
C SER A 123 -0.55 44.59 4.42
N ALA A 124 0.69 44.12 4.59
CA ALA A 124 1.03 42.71 4.42
C ALA A 124 2.11 42.25 5.40
N SER A 125 2.03 40.99 5.81
CA SER A 125 3.07 40.33 6.59
C SER A 125 4.32 40.07 5.74
N PRO A 126 5.48 39.79 6.37
CA PRO A 126 6.61 39.17 5.68
C PRO A 126 6.20 37.87 4.99
N ALA A 127 6.92 37.55 3.91
CA ALA A 127 6.74 36.31 3.18
C ALA A 127 7.27 35.12 4.00
N GLN A 128 6.46 34.09 4.17
CA GLN A 128 6.84 32.83 4.81
C GLN A 128 7.00 31.72 3.78
N LYS A 129 8.11 30.98 3.86
CA LYS A 129 8.33 29.79 3.03
C LYS A 129 7.54 28.62 3.62
N VAL A 130 6.72 27.99 2.79
CA VAL A 130 5.89 26.85 3.18
C VAL A 130 6.21 25.69 2.29
N THR A 131 6.74 24.63 2.89
CA THR A 131 7.11 23.41 2.18
C THR A 131 6.11 22.31 2.46
N TRP A 132 5.74 21.59 1.42
CA TRP A 132 5.00 20.35 1.53
C TRP A 132 5.71 19.25 0.75
N GLN A 133 5.89 18.12 1.41
CA GLN A 133 6.36 16.89 0.82
C GLN A 133 5.58 15.71 1.38
N ARG A 134 5.29 14.74 0.52
CA ARG A 134 4.66 13.49 0.92
C ARG A 134 5.65 12.64 1.71
N SER A 135 5.18 11.98 2.75
CA SER A 135 5.97 11.00 3.49
C SER A 135 6.25 9.77 2.63
N ARG A 136 7.36 9.06 2.87
CA ARG A 136 7.58 7.75 2.25
C ARG A 136 6.55 6.74 2.78
N SER A 137 6.08 5.86 1.90
CA SER A 137 5.25 4.73 2.32
C SER A 137 6.14 3.66 2.96
N VAL A 138 5.77 3.19 4.15
CA VAL A 138 6.39 2.04 4.80
C VAL A 138 5.53 0.81 4.51
N VAL A 139 6.07 -0.14 3.77
CA VAL A 139 5.39 -1.38 3.37
C VAL A 139 6.13 -2.55 4.00
N ASN A 140 5.42 -3.33 4.81
CA ASN A 140 5.97 -4.53 5.45
C ASN A 140 5.33 -5.78 4.85
N HIS A 141 6.09 -6.87 4.82
CA HIS A 141 5.65 -8.17 4.30
C HIS A 141 5.38 -9.12 5.47
N ARG A 142 4.29 -9.90 5.41
CA ARG A 142 3.84 -10.72 6.56
C ARG A 142 4.78 -11.87 6.91
N TYR A 143 5.43 -12.46 5.92
CA TYR A 143 6.09 -13.77 6.05
C TYR A 143 7.59 -13.71 5.71
N SER A 144 8.17 -12.50 5.66
CA SER A 144 9.35 -12.28 4.84
C SER A 144 10.08 -10.98 5.16
N ASN A 145 11.38 -11.05 5.47
CA ASN A 145 12.30 -9.90 5.37
C ASN A 145 12.65 -9.56 3.90
N TYR A 146 12.09 -10.29 2.94
CA TYR A 146 12.39 -10.11 1.53
C TYR A 146 11.78 -8.81 0.98
N THR A 147 12.59 -8.11 0.19
CA THR A 147 12.20 -6.91 -0.57
C THR A 147 11.47 -7.25 -1.89
N LYS A 148 11.26 -8.53 -2.17
CA LYS A 148 10.66 -9.09 -3.39
C LYS A 148 9.39 -9.88 -3.04
N PRO A 149 8.28 -9.72 -3.78
CA PRO A 149 7.08 -10.52 -3.55
C PRO A 149 7.32 -11.98 -3.93
N PHE A 150 6.66 -12.90 -3.23
CA PHE A 150 6.70 -14.35 -3.50
C PHE A 150 8.13 -14.95 -3.47
N ALA A 151 9.00 -14.42 -2.62
CA ALA A 151 10.35 -14.98 -2.45
C ALA A 151 10.35 -16.32 -1.71
N GLU A 152 9.26 -16.65 -1.00
CA GLU A 152 9.05 -17.93 -0.36
C GLU A 152 9.02 -19.09 -1.39
N ALA A 153 9.47 -20.28 -0.98
CA ALA A 153 9.60 -21.47 -1.84
C ALA A 153 10.40 -21.25 -3.14
N ASP A 154 11.36 -20.32 -3.16
CA ASP A 154 12.06 -19.91 -4.38
C ASP A 154 11.09 -19.44 -5.50
N GLY A 155 9.91 -18.95 -5.09
CA GLY A 155 8.83 -18.55 -5.99
C GLY A 155 8.12 -19.71 -6.68
N LYS A 156 8.25 -20.96 -6.23
CA LYS A 156 7.56 -22.10 -6.85
C LYS A 156 6.14 -22.27 -6.30
N VAL A 157 5.19 -22.51 -7.19
CA VAL A 157 3.79 -22.83 -6.85
C VAL A 157 3.23 -23.82 -7.85
N ALA A 158 2.29 -24.67 -7.44
CA ALA A 158 1.68 -25.61 -8.38
C ALA A 158 0.89 -24.88 -9.48
N ALA A 159 0.96 -25.40 -10.70
CA ALA A 159 0.00 -25.06 -11.74
C ALA A 159 -1.39 -25.50 -11.28
N GLY A 160 -2.37 -24.61 -11.42
CA GLY A 160 -3.72 -24.73 -10.86
C GLY A 160 -3.92 -23.92 -9.58
N ASP A 161 -2.82 -23.56 -8.90
CA ASP A 161 -2.82 -22.78 -7.66
C ASP A 161 -2.32 -21.34 -7.86
N GLN A 162 -2.42 -20.55 -6.79
CA GLN A 162 -2.02 -19.16 -6.74
C GLN A 162 -0.92 -18.98 -5.70
N ALA A 163 0.17 -18.31 -6.07
CA ALA A 163 1.11 -17.82 -5.08
C ALA A 163 0.45 -16.66 -4.31
N ARG A 164 0.68 -16.60 -3.00
CA ARG A 164 0.06 -15.60 -2.11
C ARG A 164 1.18 -14.80 -1.44
N HIS A 165 1.02 -13.49 -1.35
CA HIS A 165 1.95 -12.59 -0.66
C HIS A 165 1.18 -11.61 0.21
N GLY A 166 1.46 -11.61 1.50
CA GLY A 166 0.80 -10.74 2.47
C GLY A 166 1.55 -9.42 2.67
N LEU A 167 0.84 -8.28 2.64
CA LEU A 167 1.42 -6.95 2.81
C LEU A 167 0.62 -6.06 3.75
N TYR A 168 1.35 -5.24 4.50
CA TYR A 168 0.86 -4.15 5.31
C TYR A 168 1.41 -2.82 4.80
N VAL A 169 0.60 -1.76 4.86
CA VAL A 169 1.08 -0.38 4.69
C VAL A 169 1.04 0.28 6.07
N TRP A 170 2.18 0.37 6.74
CA TRP A 170 2.29 0.75 8.15
C TRP A 170 2.08 2.23 8.40
N THR A 171 2.64 3.10 7.57
CA THR A 171 2.52 4.55 7.73
C THR A 171 1.35 5.15 6.95
N GLY A 172 0.26 4.39 6.80
CA GLY A 172 -0.94 4.80 6.07
C GLY A 172 -1.68 5.95 6.76
N ARG A 173 -1.30 7.21 6.50
CA ARG A 173 -2.04 8.41 6.92
C ARG A 173 -3.38 8.53 6.19
N SER A 174 -3.50 7.86 5.04
CA SER A 174 -4.71 7.73 4.24
C SER A 174 -4.97 6.29 3.83
N ALA A 175 -6.18 6.01 3.35
CA ALA A 175 -6.46 4.77 2.65
C ALA A 175 -5.63 4.72 1.36
N ARG A 176 -5.10 3.55 1.02
CA ARG A 176 -4.21 3.37 -0.12
C ARG A 176 -4.78 2.39 -1.12
N THR A 177 -4.50 2.63 -2.38
CA THR A 177 -4.79 1.70 -3.48
C THR A 177 -3.50 1.27 -4.14
N GLY A 178 -3.55 0.19 -4.89
CA GLY A 178 -2.40 -0.33 -5.60
C GLY A 178 -2.77 -1.52 -6.46
N ALA A 179 -1.76 -2.27 -6.87
CA ALA A 179 -1.95 -3.42 -7.72
C ALA A 179 -0.83 -4.46 -7.54
N LEU A 180 -1.21 -5.73 -7.70
CA LEU A 180 -0.28 -6.74 -8.16
C LEU A 180 -0.17 -6.60 -9.67
N GLN A 181 1.07 -6.45 -10.16
CA GLN A 181 1.36 -6.38 -11.58
C GLN A 181 2.19 -7.58 -12.01
N MET A 182 1.90 -8.09 -13.20
CA MET A 182 2.62 -9.17 -13.87
C MET A 182 3.32 -8.63 -15.11
N ARG A 183 4.54 -9.09 -15.40
CA ARG A 183 5.23 -8.72 -16.64
C ARG A 183 4.75 -9.61 -17.79
N LYS A 184 4.15 -9.00 -18.83
CA LYS A 184 3.68 -9.65 -20.06
C LYS A 184 4.22 -8.86 -21.25
N ASN A 185 4.94 -9.54 -22.15
CA ASN A 185 5.50 -8.95 -23.38
C ASN A 185 6.29 -7.64 -23.10
N GLY A 186 7.20 -7.69 -22.12
CA GLY A 186 7.99 -6.53 -21.70
C GLY A 186 7.26 -5.52 -20.80
N GLN A 187 5.93 -5.45 -20.85
CA GLN A 187 5.11 -4.48 -20.13
C GLN A 187 4.57 -5.01 -18.79
N TRP A 188 4.24 -4.10 -17.88
CA TRP A 188 3.60 -4.44 -16.60
C TRP A 188 2.08 -4.30 -16.71
N VAL A 189 1.37 -5.41 -16.53
CA VAL A 189 -0.09 -5.45 -16.56
C VAL A 189 -0.65 -5.69 -15.15
N THR A 190 -1.71 -4.98 -14.79
CA THR A 190 -2.40 -5.20 -13.51
C THR A 190 -3.16 -6.52 -13.56
N VAL A 191 -2.87 -7.43 -12.63
CA VAL A 191 -3.57 -8.73 -12.50
C VAL A 191 -4.46 -8.81 -11.27
N GLN A 192 -4.27 -7.89 -10.31
CA GLN A 192 -5.15 -7.76 -9.15
C GLN A 192 -5.09 -6.32 -8.64
N LYS A 193 -6.24 -5.69 -8.38
CA LYS A 193 -6.33 -4.42 -7.66
C LYS A 193 -6.22 -4.69 -6.16
N LEU A 194 -5.50 -3.83 -5.45
CA LEU A 194 -5.26 -3.92 -4.02
C LEU A 194 -5.74 -2.65 -3.32
N ALA A 195 -6.34 -2.81 -2.14
CA ALA A 195 -6.84 -1.69 -1.33
C ALA A 195 -6.50 -1.91 0.15
N TRP A 196 -5.83 -0.93 0.74
CA TRP A 196 -5.51 -0.87 2.17
C TRP A 196 -6.39 0.19 2.81
N LYS A 197 -7.20 -0.21 3.80
CA LYS A 197 -7.99 0.74 4.58
C LYS A 197 -7.07 1.54 5.50
N LYS A 198 -7.41 2.81 5.72
CA LYS A 198 -6.78 3.61 6.78
C LYS A 198 -7.10 2.98 8.13
N LYS A 199 -6.11 2.89 9.01
CA LYS A 199 -6.32 2.51 10.41
C LYS A 199 -5.80 3.64 11.30
N SER A 200 -6.55 3.98 12.34
CA SER A 200 -6.19 5.04 13.29
C SER A 200 -5.16 4.59 14.32
N SER A 201 -5.11 3.29 14.66
CA SER A 201 -4.16 2.71 15.62
C SER A 201 -3.90 1.21 15.40
N GLY A 202 -2.78 0.70 15.88
CA GLY A 202 -2.41 -0.73 15.85
C GLY A 202 -1.97 -1.26 14.48
N ILE A 203 -1.90 -2.60 14.37
CA ILE A 203 -1.41 -3.27 13.14
C ILE A 203 -2.39 -3.00 11.98
N PRO A 204 -1.92 -2.49 10.82
CA PRO A 204 -2.77 -2.28 9.65
C PRO A 204 -3.42 -3.57 9.17
N PRO A 205 -4.58 -3.51 8.47
CA PRO A 205 -5.17 -4.70 7.87
C PRO A 205 -4.24 -5.31 6.84
N LEU A 206 -4.08 -6.63 6.91
CA LEU A 206 -3.32 -7.41 5.95
C LEU A 206 -4.06 -7.44 4.60
N VAL A 207 -3.35 -7.14 3.52
CA VAL A 207 -3.83 -7.34 2.15
C VAL A 207 -3.05 -8.48 1.51
N ILE A 208 -3.75 -9.41 0.86
CA ILE A 208 -3.15 -10.56 0.18
C ILE A 208 -3.13 -10.34 -1.32
N ALA A 209 -1.92 -10.22 -1.89
CA ALA A 209 -1.70 -10.33 -3.32
C ALA A 209 -1.71 -11.80 -3.75
N LYS A 210 -2.37 -12.13 -4.86
CA LYS A 210 -2.54 -13.49 -5.38
C LYS A 210 -2.21 -13.51 -6.87
N THR A 211 -1.32 -14.41 -7.31
CA THR A 211 -1.06 -14.57 -8.74
C THR A 211 -2.27 -15.18 -9.45
N PRO A 212 -2.46 -14.95 -10.76
CA PRO A 212 -3.42 -15.72 -11.55
C PRO A 212 -3.08 -17.21 -11.51
N LYS A 213 -4.11 -18.06 -11.53
CA LYS A 213 -3.92 -19.50 -11.75
C LYS A 213 -3.40 -19.73 -13.16
N THR A 214 -2.58 -20.75 -13.32
CA THR A 214 -2.04 -21.18 -14.62
C THR A 214 -2.31 -22.68 -14.78
N LYS A 215 -2.43 -23.19 -16.01
CA LYS A 215 -2.64 -24.63 -16.26
C LYS A 215 -1.35 -25.37 -16.62
N SER A 216 -0.26 -24.65 -16.85
CA SER A 216 0.99 -25.17 -17.40
C SER A 216 2.19 -24.68 -16.61
N ASN A 217 3.33 -25.30 -16.87
CA ASN A 217 4.62 -24.79 -16.43
C ASN A 217 4.83 -23.39 -17.00
N VAL A 218 4.96 -22.37 -16.15
CA VAL A 218 5.24 -21.02 -16.61
C VAL A 218 5.95 -20.21 -15.54
N SER A 219 6.97 -19.46 -15.97
CA SER A 219 7.66 -18.49 -15.13
C SER A 219 7.12 -17.09 -15.43
N ARG A 220 6.69 -16.36 -14.40
CA ARG A 220 6.13 -15.02 -14.51
C ARG A 220 6.81 -14.09 -13.52
N LYS A 221 7.11 -12.87 -13.95
CA LYS A 221 7.67 -11.82 -13.09
C LYS A 221 6.54 -10.97 -12.53
N TYR A 222 6.61 -10.66 -11.24
CA TYR A 222 5.62 -9.87 -10.53
C TYR A 222 6.25 -8.71 -9.76
N ARG A 223 5.49 -7.64 -9.59
CA ARG A 223 5.79 -6.57 -8.64
C ARG A 223 4.51 -6.09 -8.00
N ILE A 224 4.63 -5.48 -6.83
CA ILE A 224 3.51 -4.85 -6.14
C ILE A 224 3.73 -3.35 -6.16
N VAL A 225 2.68 -2.63 -6.52
CA VAL A 225 2.66 -1.16 -6.56
C VAL A 225 1.67 -0.67 -5.53
N VAL A 226 2.07 0.31 -4.74
CA VAL A 226 1.20 1.11 -3.88
C VAL A 226 1.17 2.52 -4.47
N ASN A 227 0.00 2.98 -4.88
CA ASN A 227 -0.18 4.27 -5.51
C ASN A 227 0.09 5.40 -4.52
N ALA A 228 0.61 6.52 -5.01
CA ALA A 228 0.74 7.73 -4.20
C ALA A 228 -0.64 8.24 -3.74
N SER A 229 -0.66 8.94 -2.61
CA SER A 229 -1.85 9.63 -2.09
C SER A 229 -1.59 11.15 -2.01
N ALA A 230 -2.52 11.88 -1.41
CA ALA A 230 -2.31 13.27 -1.05
C ALA A 230 -1.29 13.48 0.09
N TYR A 231 -0.89 12.44 0.81
CA TYR A 231 0.01 12.57 1.97
C TYR A 231 1.28 11.71 1.87
N GLU A 232 1.26 10.69 1.01
CA GLU A 232 2.29 9.66 0.97
C GLU A 232 2.75 9.34 -0.46
N LYS A 233 4.06 9.16 -0.65
CA LYS A 233 4.66 8.80 -1.93
C LYS A 233 4.22 7.40 -2.36
N GLY A 234 4.17 7.17 -3.67
CA GLY A 234 4.00 5.83 -4.21
C GLY A 234 5.18 4.93 -3.82
N TRP A 235 4.96 3.62 -3.87
CA TRP A 235 5.99 2.63 -3.62
C TRP A 235 5.85 1.49 -4.63
N THR A 236 6.97 0.92 -5.05
CA THR A 236 7.00 -0.26 -5.93
C THR A 236 8.02 -1.24 -5.37
N SER A 237 7.61 -2.51 -5.22
CA SER A 237 8.50 -3.57 -4.76
C SER A 237 9.61 -3.86 -5.75
N LYS A 238 10.67 -4.57 -5.32
CA LYS A 238 11.53 -5.27 -6.27
C LYS A 238 10.71 -6.31 -7.05
N THR A 239 11.24 -6.75 -8.19
CA THR A 239 10.60 -7.80 -8.98
C THR A 239 10.82 -9.18 -8.35
N GLY A 240 9.75 -9.91 -8.12
CA GLY A 240 9.74 -11.33 -7.78
C GLY A 240 9.47 -12.19 -9.02
N THR A 241 9.93 -13.43 -9.01
CA THR A 241 9.62 -14.41 -10.07
C THR A 241 8.84 -15.54 -9.44
N VAL A 242 7.69 -15.87 -10.02
CA VAL A 242 6.91 -17.05 -9.63
C VAL A 242 6.97 -18.07 -10.76
N ARG A 243 7.38 -19.28 -10.42
CA ARG A 243 7.41 -20.45 -11.29
C ARG A 243 6.21 -21.31 -10.94
N HIS A 244 5.19 -21.25 -11.79
CA HIS A 244 4.12 -22.22 -11.75
C HIS A 244 4.63 -23.52 -12.36
N GLU A 245 4.54 -24.62 -11.61
CA GLU A 245 5.03 -25.93 -12.02
C GLU A 245 3.88 -26.93 -11.98
N ASN A 246 3.65 -27.67 -13.07
CA ASN A 246 2.64 -28.71 -13.16
C ASN A 246 3.21 -30.01 -12.58
N PRO A 247 2.73 -30.48 -11.41
CA PRO A 247 3.28 -31.68 -10.79
C PRO A 247 3.10 -32.95 -11.63
N ARG A 248 2.08 -32.96 -12.49
CA ARG A 248 1.81 -34.08 -13.40
C ARG A 248 2.85 -34.22 -14.51
N SER A 249 3.62 -33.17 -14.79
CA SER A 249 4.67 -33.19 -15.82
C SER A 249 6.07 -33.42 -15.24
N TYR A 250 6.19 -33.78 -13.95
CA TYR A 250 7.50 -34.14 -13.41
C TYR A 250 8.06 -35.36 -14.13
N THR A 251 9.39 -35.50 -14.12
CA THR A 251 10.12 -36.65 -14.65
C THR A 251 11.14 -37.16 -13.61
N GLY A 252 11.69 -38.35 -13.84
CA GLY A 252 12.74 -38.96 -13.01
C GLY A 252 12.36 -39.08 -11.52
N TYR A 253 13.33 -38.83 -10.63
CA TYR A 253 13.16 -38.95 -9.18
C TYR A 253 12.00 -38.10 -8.62
N ARG A 254 11.81 -36.90 -9.18
CA ARG A 254 10.72 -36.00 -8.78
C ARG A 254 9.34 -36.56 -9.14
N LYS A 255 9.23 -37.21 -10.30
CA LYS A 255 8.01 -37.92 -10.72
C LYS A 255 7.72 -39.09 -9.80
N LEU A 256 8.75 -39.88 -9.48
CA LEU A 256 8.63 -41.01 -8.58
C LEU A 256 8.07 -40.58 -7.21
N SER A 257 8.64 -39.54 -6.60
CA SER A 257 8.08 -38.96 -5.37
C SER A 257 6.62 -38.54 -5.54
N TYR A 258 6.32 -37.80 -6.61
CA TYR A 258 4.96 -37.31 -6.87
C TYR A 258 3.96 -38.45 -7.04
N ASP A 259 4.30 -39.51 -7.77
CA ASP A 259 3.41 -40.62 -8.01
C ASP A 259 3.00 -41.35 -6.72
N TYR A 260 3.89 -41.41 -5.72
CA TYR A 260 3.55 -41.94 -4.40
C TYR A 260 2.56 -41.06 -3.65
N MET A 261 2.71 -39.74 -3.72
CA MET A 261 1.93 -38.80 -2.91
C MET A 261 0.67 -38.25 -3.60
N LYS A 262 0.56 -38.31 -4.94
CA LYS A 262 -0.44 -37.54 -5.73
C LYS A 262 -1.89 -37.80 -5.34
N LYS A 263 -2.21 -38.97 -4.77
CA LYS A 263 -3.54 -39.30 -4.25
C LYS A 263 -3.94 -38.38 -3.09
N TYR A 264 -2.97 -37.97 -2.28
CA TYR A 264 -3.16 -37.19 -1.06
C TYR A 264 -2.69 -35.73 -1.21
N CYS A 265 -1.60 -35.53 -1.97
CA CYS A 265 -1.00 -34.22 -2.27
C CYS A 265 -0.93 -33.98 -3.80
N PRO A 266 -2.06 -33.79 -4.50
CA PRO A 266 -2.10 -33.73 -5.98
C PRO A 266 -1.39 -32.52 -6.58
N ASN A 267 -1.27 -31.42 -5.83
CA ASN A 267 -0.65 -30.17 -6.27
C ASN A 267 0.69 -29.91 -5.55
N GLN A 268 1.46 -30.95 -5.24
CA GLN A 268 2.67 -30.77 -4.43
C GLN A 268 3.86 -30.25 -5.25
N ILE A 269 4.46 -29.16 -4.77
CA ILE A 269 5.76 -28.72 -5.25
C ILE A 269 6.84 -29.53 -4.55
N ILE A 270 7.68 -30.18 -5.37
CA ILE A 270 8.75 -31.06 -4.93
C ILE A 270 10.06 -30.51 -5.51
N THR A 271 11.07 -30.28 -4.71
CA THR A 271 12.43 -30.00 -5.23
C THR A 271 13.33 -31.15 -4.83
N VAL A 272 14.22 -31.58 -5.72
CA VAL A 272 15.25 -32.58 -5.38
C VAL A 272 16.49 -31.82 -4.93
N LYS A 273 16.99 -32.13 -3.73
CA LYS A 273 18.21 -31.54 -3.19
C LYS A 273 19.41 -32.00 -4.00
N LYS A 274 20.47 -31.17 -4.07
CA LYS A 274 21.74 -31.56 -4.73
C LYS A 274 22.51 -32.63 -3.93
N GLY A 275 22.20 -32.78 -2.65
CA GLY A 275 22.81 -33.75 -1.72
C GLY A 275 22.14 -33.71 -0.35
N GLY A 276 22.67 -34.48 0.60
CA GLY A 276 22.12 -34.65 1.95
C GLY A 276 21.28 -35.91 2.11
N SER A 277 21.03 -36.31 3.36
CA SER A 277 20.39 -37.56 3.75
C SER A 277 18.94 -37.41 4.23
N GLU A 278 18.40 -36.19 4.22
CA GLU A 278 17.10 -35.87 4.81
C GLU A 278 16.21 -35.08 3.84
N SER A 279 14.95 -35.50 3.78
CA SER A 279 13.87 -34.75 3.13
C SER A 279 13.21 -33.80 4.12
N THR A 280 12.50 -32.80 3.61
CA THR A 280 11.90 -31.78 4.47
C THR A 280 10.66 -31.17 3.84
N ALA A 281 9.58 -31.10 4.60
CA ALA A 281 8.40 -30.31 4.30
C ALA A 281 8.50 -28.92 4.94
N HIS A 282 8.22 -27.88 4.15
CA HIS A 282 8.33 -26.49 4.58
C HIS A 282 6.95 -25.91 4.86
N SER A 283 6.61 -25.65 6.11
CA SER A 283 5.28 -25.13 6.50
C SER A 283 4.94 -23.76 5.91
N GLY A 284 5.89 -22.83 5.90
CA GLY A 284 5.66 -21.47 5.38
C GLY A 284 5.29 -21.47 3.89
N SER A 285 5.96 -22.32 3.11
CA SER A 285 5.85 -22.31 1.64
C SER A 285 5.14 -23.52 1.04
N LEU A 286 4.76 -24.49 1.88
CA LEU A 286 4.09 -25.73 1.55
C LEU A 286 4.77 -26.52 0.42
N ARG A 287 6.11 -26.50 0.38
CA ARG A 287 6.93 -27.30 -0.53
C ARG A 287 7.54 -28.51 0.18
N ILE A 288 7.89 -29.52 -0.59
CA ILE A 288 8.69 -30.66 -0.14
C ILE A 288 10.06 -30.58 -0.84
N GLU A 289 11.12 -30.78 -0.08
CA GLU A 289 12.45 -31.02 -0.58
C GLU A 289 12.82 -32.47 -0.35
N MET A 290 13.08 -33.22 -1.41
CA MET A 290 13.46 -34.62 -1.32
C MET A 290 14.98 -34.74 -1.38
N ALA A 291 15.57 -35.44 -0.42
CA ALA A 291 16.94 -35.91 -0.54
C ALA A 291 17.04 -36.94 -1.68
N PRO A 292 18.15 -36.95 -2.46
CA PRO A 292 18.38 -37.96 -3.48
C PRO A 292 18.72 -39.32 -2.85
N GLY A 293 18.59 -40.39 -3.63
CA GLY A 293 19.18 -41.70 -3.30
C GLY A 293 18.26 -42.70 -2.60
N TYR A 294 17.05 -42.32 -2.16
CA TYR A 294 16.09 -43.31 -1.65
C TYR A 294 15.56 -44.19 -2.78
N GLN A 295 15.26 -45.45 -2.46
CA GLN A 295 14.74 -46.42 -3.43
C GLN A 295 13.54 -47.17 -2.86
N GLY A 296 12.74 -47.75 -3.76
CA GLY A 296 11.67 -48.70 -3.41
C GLY A 296 10.71 -48.22 -2.31
N SER A 297 10.46 -49.10 -1.34
CA SER A 297 9.54 -48.85 -0.22
C SER A 297 10.00 -47.71 0.69
N GLN A 298 11.32 -47.52 0.84
CA GLN A 298 11.88 -46.41 1.63
C GLN A 298 11.52 -45.06 1.01
N HIS A 299 11.69 -44.92 -0.32
CA HIS A 299 11.31 -43.68 -1.02
C HIS A 299 9.81 -43.41 -0.87
N LYS A 300 8.97 -44.42 -1.05
CA LYS A 300 7.52 -44.29 -0.85
C LYS A 300 7.19 -43.81 0.56
N ALA A 301 7.80 -44.40 1.58
CA ALA A 301 7.57 -44.03 2.98
C ALA A 301 7.92 -42.56 3.23
N ILE A 302 9.11 -42.12 2.82
CA ILE A 302 9.56 -40.74 3.03
C ILE A 302 8.71 -39.74 2.23
N ALA A 303 8.37 -40.04 0.97
CA ALA A 303 7.51 -39.16 0.18
C ALA A 303 6.11 -38.98 0.80
N LEU A 304 5.54 -40.05 1.36
CA LEU A 304 4.26 -40.00 2.06
C LEU A 304 4.38 -39.27 3.41
N HIS A 305 5.47 -39.46 4.15
CA HIS A 305 5.79 -38.71 5.37
C HIS A 305 5.80 -37.21 5.15
N GLU A 306 6.56 -36.75 4.16
CA GLU A 306 6.62 -35.32 3.84
C GLU A 306 5.27 -34.77 3.34
N CYS A 307 4.48 -35.58 2.63
CA CYS A 307 3.12 -35.20 2.26
C CYS A 307 2.20 -35.06 3.48
N ALA A 308 2.34 -35.92 4.50
CA ALA A 308 1.58 -35.84 5.74
C ALA A 308 1.86 -34.53 6.49
N HIS A 309 3.12 -34.07 6.53
CA HIS A 309 3.47 -32.75 7.03
C HIS A 309 2.72 -31.64 6.31
N ILE A 310 2.70 -31.64 4.98
CA ILE A 310 1.98 -30.63 4.20
C ILE A 310 0.47 -30.62 4.50
N ILE A 311 -0.15 -31.79 4.60
CA ILE A 311 -1.58 -31.91 4.94
C ILE A 311 -1.83 -31.30 6.32
N THR A 312 -0.98 -31.61 7.29
CA THR A 312 -1.08 -31.10 8.67
C THR A 312 -0.90 -29.58 8.71
N PHE A 313 0.13 -29.03 8.06
CA PHE A 313 0.37 -27.59 8.00
C PHE A 313 -0.83 -26.82 7.41
N ARG A 314 -1.42 -27.35 6.32
CA ARG A 314 -2.62 -26.77 5.69
C ARG A 314 -3.81 -26.77 6.65
N LEU A 315 -4.05 -27.86 7.36
CA LEU A 315 -5.17 -28.00 8.29
C LEU A 315 -5.09 -26.99 9.45
N TYR A 316 -3.88 -26.68 9.91
CA TYR A 316 -3.65 -25.68 10.96
C TYR A 316 -3.45 -24.26 10.45
N GLY A 317 -3.53 -24.02 9.13
CA GLY A 317 -3.36 -22.69 8.55
C GLY A 317 -1.99 -22.08 8.83
N ASN A 318 -0.96 -22.93 8.94
CA ASN A 318 0.42 -22.59 9.35
C ASN A 318 0.55 -22.04 10.79
N ASP A 319 -0.43 -22.27 11.67
CA ASP A 319 -0.30 -22.05 13.11
C ASP A 319 0.49 -23.21 13.74
N LEU A 320 1.81 -23.15 13.61
CA LEU A 320 2.73 -24.21 14.06
C LEU A 320 2.65 -24.42 15.57
N GLU A 321 2.48 -23.35 16.35
CA GLU A 321 2.44 -23.48 17.81
C GLU A 321 1.18 -24.22 18.27
N ALA A 322 0.01 -23.90 17.70
CA ALA A 322 -1.22 -24.62 18.03
C ALA A 322 -1.17 -26.09 17.56
N MET A 323 -0.57 -26.34 16.40
CA MET A 323 -0.34 -27.68 15.87
C MET A 323 0.57 -28.50 16.79
N ASP A 324 1.77 -27.99 17.09
CA ASP A 324 2.79 -28.63 17.92
C ASP A 324 2.21 -28.97 19.30
N ARG A 325 1.62 -27.99 19.99
CA ARG A 325 1.01 -28.22 21.31
C ARG A 325 -0.04 -29.32 21.27
N ARG A 326 -0.91 -29.34 20.25
CA ARG A 326 -1.98 -30.34 20.14
C ARG A 326 -1.41 -31.73 19.91
N LEU A 327 -0.49 -31.87 18.97
CA LEU A 327 0.08 -33.17 18.59
C LEU A 327 1.01 -33.70 19.67
N ASN A 328 1.82 -32.84 20.30
CA ASN A 328 2.67 -33.20 21.44
C ASN A 328 1.84 -33.72 22.61
N LYS A 329 0.67 -33.13 22.88
CA LYS A 329 -0.26 -33.63 23.90
C LYS A 329 -0.82 -35.02 23.57
N ILE A 330 -1.20 -35.26 22.30
CA ILE A 330 -1.75 -36.55 21.86
C ILE A 330 -0.68 -37.64 21.91
N PHE A 331 0.54 -37.33 21.45
CA PHE A 331 1.62 -38.30 21.32
C PHE A 331 2.48 -38.42 22.60
N LYS A 332 2.30 -37.53 23.58
CA LYS A 332 3.05 -37.46 24.84
C LYS A 332 4.55 -37.30 24.62
N THR A 333 4.94 -36.37 23.74
CA THR A 333 6.32 -36.11 23.33
C THR A 333 6.48 -34.65 22.89
N ASN A 334 7.69 -34.23 22.56
CA ASN A 334 7.98 -33.00 21.82
C ASN A 334 8.03 -33.20 20.28
N ASN A 335 8.01 -34.45 19.80
CA ASN A 335 8.07 -34.81 18.38
C ASN A 335 6.71 -35.22 17.78
N GLY A 336 5.61 -34.73 18.33
CA GLY A 336 4.25 -35.16 17.95
C GLY A 336 3.91 -34.91 16.48
N VAL A 337 4.53 -33.89 15.86
CA VAL A 337 4.38 -33.58 14.43
C VAL A 337 5.01 -34.66 13.55
N GLU A 338 6.24 -35.07 13.85
CA GLU A 338 6.90 -36.14 13.13
C GLU A 338 6.19 -37.48 13.35
N MET A 339 5.81 -37.78 14.59
CA MET A 339 5.11 -39.02 14.91
C MET A 339 3.71 -39.11 14.28
N VAL A 340 3.00 -37.99 14.08
CA VAL A 340 1.72 -38.04 13.34
C VAL A 340 1.95 -38.20 11.83
N ALA A 341 3.01 -37.60 11.28
CA ALA A 341 3.38 -37.75 9.88
C ALA A 341 3.73 -39.21 9.53
N ASP A 342 4.48 -39.87 10.40
CA ASP A 342 4.72 -41.31 10.39
C ASP A 342 3.38 -42.07 10.31
N CYS A 343 2.51 -41.90 11.31
CA CYS A 343 1.25 -42.64 11.36
C CYS A 343 0.32 -42.38 10.17
N MET A 344 0.35 -41.16 9.62
CA MET A 344 -0.35 -40.84 8.39
C MET A 344 0.29 -41.55 7.18
N ALA A 345 1.62 -41.55 7.05
CA ALA A 345 2.32 -42.26 5.97
C ALA A 345 1.98 -43.75 5.96
N TYR A 346 1.94 -44.39 7.14
CA TYR A 346 1.49 -45.78 7.27
C TYR A 346 0.05 -45.97 6.78
N ARG A 347 -0.88 -45.10 7.19
CA ARG A 347 -2.28 -45.12 6.71
C ARG A 347 -2.41 -44.83 5.21
N MET A 348 -1.44 -44.14 4.62
CA MET A 348 -1.35 -43.88 3.18
C MET A 348 -0.70 -45.04 2.40
N GLY A 349 -0.31 -46.12 3.09
CA GLY A 349 0.22 -47.35 2.49
C GLY A 349 1.75 -47.37 2.38
N ALA A 350 2.46 -46.61 3.21
CA ALA A 350 3.89 -46.82 3.44
C ALA A 350 4.12 -48.12 4.21
N ASP A 351 5.22 -48.80 3.92
CA ASP A 351 5.68 -49.93 4.72
C ASP A 351 6.32 -49.41 6.02
N ARG A 352 5.84 -49.93 7.15
CA ARG A 352 6.27 -49.56 8.50
C ARG A 352 7.75 -49.87 8.77
N ASN A 353 8.31 -50.84 8.06
CA ASN A 353 9.71 -51.25 8.22
C ASN A 353 10.65 -50.58 7.21
N ALA A 354 10.12 -49.79 6.28
CA ALA A 354 10.89 -49.32 5.13
C ALA A 354 11.65 -48.01 5.34
N ALA A 355 11.27 -47.16 6.31
CA ALA A 355 12.08 -45.99 6.63
C ALA A 355 12.98 -46.29 7.84
N VAL A 356 14.22 -45.84 7.77
CA VAL A 356 15.27 -46.22 8.72
C VAL A 356 15.14 -45.43 10.04
N ASN A 357 14.38 -44.33 10.07
CA ASN A 357 14.30 -43.39 11.20
C ASN A 357 12.87 -42.91 11.50
N TRP A 358 11.89 -43.81 11.60
CA TRP A 358 10.56 -43.42 12.09
C TRP A 358 10.66 -42.93 13.54
N TYR A 359 9.99 -41.82 13.85
CA TYR A 359 9.84 -41.31 15.21
C TYR A 359 8.84 -42.13 16.02
N THR A 360 7.91 -42.80 15.35
CA THR A 360 7.03 -43.79 15.97
C THR A 360 6.70 -44.93 15.03
N GLN A 361 6.61 -46.11 15.60
CA GLN A 361 5.98 -47.26 14.96
C GLN A 361 4.61 -47.57 15.58
N ASP A 362 4.30 -47.03 16.76
CA ASP A 362 3.02 -47.24 17.42
C ASP A 362 1.99 -46.19 16.99
N CYS A 363 1.11 -46.62 16.10
CA CYS A 363 0.00 -45.84 15.56
C CYS A 363 -1.38 -46.34 16.03
N LYS A 364 -1.44 -46.95 17.22
CA LYS A 364 -2.70 -47.40 17.84
C LYS A 364 -3.35 -46.28 18.67
N GLY A 365 -4.59 -46.53 19.10
CA GLY A 365 -5.33 -45.64 20.00
C GLY A 365 -5.44 -44.19 19.51
N ALA A 366 -5.21 -43.24 20.41
CA ALA A 366 -5.33 -41.81 20.13
C ALA A 366 -4.39 -41.32 19.00
N ARG A 367 -3.18 -41.89 18.88
CA ARG A 367 -2.22 -41.55 17.83
C ARG A 367 -2.75 -41.92 16.45
N GLY A 368 -3.26 -43.14 16.33
CA GLY A 368 -3.91 -43.63 15.10
C GLY A 368 -5.16 -42.85 14.74
N THR A 369 -5.99 -42.50 15.73
CA THR A 369 -7.18 -41.66 15.55
C THR A 369 -6.81 -40.28 15.03
N ALA A 370 -5.78 -39.65 15.61
CA ALA A 370 -5.34 -38.34 15.17
C ALA A 370 -4.88 -38.32 13.70
N ALA A 371 -4.06 -39.29 13.30
CA ALA A 371 -3.63 -39.44 11.90
C ALA A 371 -4.82 -39.61 10.93
N ARG A 372 -5.81 -40.42 11.31
CA ARG A 372 -7.04 -40.61 10.51
C ARG A 372 -7.82 -39.30 10.38
N ASP A 373 -7.99 -38.59 11.47
CA ASP A 373 -8.79 -37.36 11.50
C ASP A 373 -8.13 -36.27 10.66
N ILE A 374 -6.81 -36.12 10.73
CA ILE A 374 -6.06 -35.18 9.87
C ILE A 374 -6.18 -35.54 8.39
N LEU A 375 -6.04 -36.81 8.02
CA LEU A 375 -6.25 -37.27 6.64
C LEU A 375 -7.68 -37.00 6.14
N ALA A 376 -8.66 -36.99 7.05
CA ALA A 376 -10.04 -36.60 6.77
C ALA A 376 -10.29 -35.08 6.83
N GLY A 377 -9.24 -34.26 7.00
CA GLY A 377 -9.34 -32.80 7.07
C GLY A 377 -9.90 -32.27 8.39
N ARG A 378 -9.84 -33.04 9.48
CA ARG A 378 -10.34 -32.67 10.81
C ARG A 378 -9.18 -32.52 11.79
N LYS A 379 -9.22 -31.45 12.59
CA LYS A 379 -8.26 -31.29 13.69
C LYS A 379 -8.58 -32.32 14.78
N PRO A 380 -7.61 -33.16 15.18
CA PRO A 380 -7.83 -34.22 16.15
C PRO A 380 -7.96 -33.70 17.57
#